data_AF-A0A034V3B8-F1
#
_entry.id   AF-A0A034V3B8-F1
#
_cell.length_a   1.000
_cell.length_b   1.000
_cell.length_c   1.000
_cell.angle_alpha   90.00
_cell.angle_beta   90.00
_cell.angle_gamma   90.00
#
_symmetry.space_group_name_H-M   'P 1'
#
loop_
_entity.id
_entity.type
_entity.pdbx_description
1 polymer ?
#
loop_
_entity_poly.entity_id
_entity_poly.type
_entity_poly.pdbx_seq_one_letter_code
_entity_poly.pdbx_strand_id
1 'polypeptide(L)'
;IHGHTLFKIPFVQNEAIMSMCVLKFNIAADGRYYLAVGVAKELQLNPRITNGGCIDIYKIDPTCSNIEFMHRTEIEEVPGALAGFQGRLLAGCGRILRIYDLGKKKLLRKCENKHIPYQIVNIQAMGHRVYVSDVQESVFFIRYKRAENQLIIFADDTHPRWVTATTLLDYDTIAIADKFGNMSVQRLPHSVTDDVDEDPTGTKSLWDRGLLSGASQKSENISSFHVGEIIMSLQKATLIPGGSEALIYATLSGTVGAFVPFTSREDFDFFQHLEMHMRNENPPLCGRDHLSYRSSYYTVKNVLDGDLCEQYLSIDPAKQKSIAGDMFRTPNQICKKLEDIRTRYAF
;
A
#
# COMPACT_ATOMS: atom_id res chain seq x y z
N ILE A 1 -12.44 6.92 25.33
CA ILE A 1 -11.90 8.06 24.57
C ILE A 1 -13.09 8.89 24.10
N HIS A 2 -13.35 10.04 24.72
CA HIS A 2 -14.40 10.95 24.22
C HIS A 2 -13.81 11.75 23.05
N GLY A 3 -14.33 11.54 21.84
CA GLY A 3 -13.89 12.26 20.65
C GLY A 3 -14.41 13.70 20.67
N HIS A 4 -13.63 14.63 21.22
CA HIS A 4 -13.93 16.06 21.12
C HIS A 4 -13.26 16.65 19.88
N THR A 5 -14.02 17.40 19.08
CA THR A 5 -13.46 18.15 17.95
C THR A 5 -12.69 19.35 18.49
N LEU A 6 -11.36 19.36 18.33
CA LEU A 6 -10.51 20.47 18.78
C LEU A 6 -10.58 21.67 17.83
N PHE A 7 -10.65 21.42 16.53
CA PHE A 7 -10.64 22.46 15.51
C PHE A 7 -11.45 22.05 14.27
N LYS A 8 -12.03 23.03 13.58
CA LYS A 8 -12.81 22.83 12.35
C LYS A 8 -12.58 24.00 11.40
N ILE A 9 -12.10 23.70 10.20
CA ILE A 9 -11.94 24.68 9.11
C ILE A 9 -12.96 24.36 8.02
N PRO A 10 -13.92 25.26 7.74
CA PRO A 10 -14.73 25.15 6.54
C PRO A 10 -13.90 25.55 5.31
N PHE A 11 -13.92 24.73 4.26
CA PHE A 11 -13.38 25.07 2.96
C PHE A 11 -14.41 25.85 2.14
N VAL A 12 -13.94 26.55 1.09
CA VAL A 12 -14.85 27.24 0.17
C VAL A 12 -15.60 26.23 -0.71
N GLN A 13 -16.70 26.70 -1.31
CA GLN A 13 -17.49 25.92 -2.24
C GLN A 13 -16.60 25.36 -3.37
N ASN A 14 -16.84 24.10 -3.76
CA ASN A 14 -16.13 23.38 -4.83
C ASN A 14 -14.63 23.12 -4.57
N GLU A 15 -14.18 23.21 -3.32
CA GLU A 15 -12.89 22.67 -2.88
C GLU A 15 -13.07 21.34 -2.15
N ALA A 16 -12.29 20.32 -2.51
CA ALA A 16 -12.34 18.99 -1.89
C ALA A 16 -10.94 18.55 -1.46
N ILE A 17 -10.80 18.10 -0.21
CA ILE A 17 -9.54 17.55 0.30
C ILE A 17 -9.33 16.15 -0.30
N MET A 18 -8.20 15.96 -0.96
CA MET A 18 -7.84 14.71 -1.63
C MET A 18 -6.72 13.97 -0.91
N SER A 19 -5.86 14.68 -0.20
CA SER A 19 -4.74 14.09 0.55
C SER A 19 -4.31 14.98 1.71
N MET A 20 -3.70 14.38 2.73
CA MET A 20 -3.14 15.08 3.88
C MET A 20 -1.85 14.41 4.34
N CYS A 21 -0.91 15.19 4.85
CA CYS A 21 0.32 14.68 5.45
C CYS A 21 0.79 15.60 6.57
N VAL A 22 1.20 15.03 7.70
CA VAL A 22 1.93 15.74 8.75
C VAL A 22 3.43 15.53 8.56
N LEU A 23 4.21 16.60 8.56
CA LEU A 23 5.67 16.53 8.40
C LEU A 23 6.39 17.68 9.13
N LYS A 24 7.71 17.57 9.25
CA LYS A 24 8.59 18.66 9.68
C LYS A 24 9.42 19.13 8.49
N PHE A 25 9.50 20.44 8.28
CA PHE A 25 10.37 21.01 7.26
C PHE A 25 11.75 21.32 7.84
N ASN A 26 12.82 20.80 7.22
CA ASN A 26 14.18 21.06 7.67
C ASN A 26 14.54 22.55 7.54
N ILE A 27 14.07 23.22 6.48
CA ILE A 27 14.37 24.64 6.21
C ILE A 27 13.75 25.59 7.26
N ALA A 28 12.67 25.15 7.93
CA ALA A 28 12.03 25.96 8.96
C ALA A 28 12.89 26.11 10.22
N ALA A 29 13.71 25.09 10.51
CA ALA A 29 14.61 25.02 11.68
C ALA A 29 13.94 25.31 13.04
N ASP A 30 12.61 25.22 13.14
CA ASP A 30 11.84 25.49 14.36
C ASP A 30 11.38 24.22 15.09
N GLY A 31 11.65 23.04 14.50
CA GLY A 31 11.32 21.73 15.06
C GLY A 31 9.81 21.41 15.09
N ARG A 32 8.96 22.28 14.51
CA ARG A 32 7.50 22.16 14.57
C ARG A 32 6.94 21.27 13.46
N TYR A 33 5.75 20.73 13.73
CA TYR A 33 4.99 19.98 12.73
C TYR A 33 4.14 20.90 11.88
N TYR A 34 3.99 20.52 10.63
CA TYR A 34 3.17 21.18 9.63
C TYR A 34 2.19 20.16 9.08
N LEU A 35 0.96 20.60 8.85
CA LEU A 35 -0.06 19.84 8.13
C LEU A 35 -0.11 20.37 6.70
N ALA A 36 0.25 19.52 5.75
CA ALA A 36 0.03 19.76 4.33
C ALA A 36 -1.31 19.14 3.91
N VAL A 37 -2.17 19.94 3.28
CA VAL A 37 -3.49 19.53 2.81
C VAL A 37 -3.56 19.72 1.30
N GLY A 38 -3.74 18.63 0.57
CA GLY A 38 -3.92 18.63 -0.88
C GLY A 38 -5.40 18.78 -1.22
N VAL A 39 -5.73 19.79 -2.02
CA VAL A 39 -7.09 20.19 -2.34
C VAL A 39 -7.29 20.19 -3.85
N ALA A 40 -8.39 19.61 -4.32
CA ALA A 40 -8.87 19.73 -5.69
C ALA A 40 -9.86 20.88 -5.83
N LYS A 41 -9.84 21.56 -6.99
CA LYS A 41 -10.80 22.62 -7.33
C LYS A 41 -11.70 22.17 -8.48
N GLU A 42 -13.01 22.33 -8.28
CA GLU A 42 -14.05 22.08 -9.29
C GLU A 42 -13.88 20.70 -9.97
N LEU A 43 -13.59 19.69 -9.16
CA LEU A 43 -13.37 18.33 -9.64
C LEU A 43 -14.70 17.70 -10.08
N GLN A 44 -14.84 17.49 -11.38
CA GLN A 44 -15.88 16.63 -11.94
C GLN A 44 -15.34 15.20 -12.07
N LEU A 45 -16.06 14.22 -11.54
CA LEU A 45 -15.62 12.83 -11.53
C LEU A 45 -15.89 12.10 -12.87
N ASN A 46 -17.02 12.40 -13.52
CA ASN A 46 -17.43 11.72 -14.75
C ASN A 46 -18.08 12.69 -15.76
N PRO A 47 -17.49 12.90 -16.95
CA PRO A 47 -16.09 12.62 -17.27
C PRO A 47 -15.13 13.35 -16.31
N ARG A 48 -13.91 12.83 -16.12
CA ARG A 48 -12.93 13.44 -15.22
C ARG A 48 -12.46 14.78 -15.79
N ILE A 49 -12.84 15.88 -15.16
CA ILE A 49 -12.42 17.26 -15.50
C ILE A 49 -11.94 17.93 -14.21
N THR A 50 -10.80 18.64 -14.27
CA THR A 50 -10.22 19.35 -13.13
C THR A 50 -9.72 20.72 -13.58
N ASN A 51 -9.96 21.73 -12.74
CA ASN A 51 -9.42 23.08 -12.90
C ASN A 51 -8.17 23.30 -12.02
N GLY A 52 -7.44 22.22 -11.76
CA GLY A 52 -6.25 22.19 -10.92
C GLY A 52 -6.55 21.95 -9.45
N GLY A 53 -5.61 22.36 -8.60
CA GLY A 53 -5.69 22.17 -7.16
C GLY A 53 -4.80 23.12 -6.41
N CYS A 54 -4.75 22.97 -5.09
CA CYS A 54 -3.81 23.70 -4.26
C CYS A 54 -3.28 22.82 -3.12
N ILE A 55 -2.15 23.22 -2.57
CA ILE A 55 -1.61 22.66 -1.33
C ILE A 55 -1.62 23.77 -0.28
N ASP A 56 -2.43 23.56 0.75
CA ASP A 56 -2.49 24.42 1.93
C ASP A 56 -1.52 23.90 2.99
N ILE A 57 -0.75 24.82 3.57
CA ILE A 57 0.16 24.51 4.69
C ILE A 57 -0.38 25.18 5.95
N TYR A 58 -0.56 24.35 6.98
CA TYR A 58 -0.88 24.80 8.32
C TYR A 58 0.28 24.47 9.27
N LYS A 59 0.57 25.39 10.18
CA LYS A 59 1.53 25.19 11.25
C LYS A 59 0.80 24.64 12.47
N ILE A 60 1.24 23.49 12.99
CA ILE A 60 0.65 22.89 14.18
C ILE A 60 1.29 23.52 15.42
N ASP A 61 0.46 23.95 16.37
CA ASP A 61 0.92 24.47 17.65
C ASP A 61 1.66 23.38 18.46
N PRO A 62 2.67 23.69 19.30
CA PRO A 62 3.38 22.68 20.08
C PRO A 62 2.47 21.85 21.01
N THR A 63 1.33 22.39 21.43
CA THR A 63 0.34 21.66 22.24
C THR A 63 -0.57 20.74 21.42
N CYS A 64 -0.45 20.74 20.09
CA CYS A 64 -1.31 20.01 19.15
C CYS A 64 -2.80 20.32 19.30
N SER A 65 -3.14 21.47 19.89
CA SER A 65 -4.53 21.90 20.13
C SER A 65 -5.10 22.78 19.02
N ASN A 66 -4.24 23.42 18.23
CA ASN A 66 -4.64 24.36 17.18
C ASN A 66 -3.71 24.29 15.97
N ILE A 67 -4.20 24.76 14.82
CA ILE A 67 -3.45 24.88 13.57
C ILE A 67 -3.59 26.29 12.98
N GLU A 68 -2.47 26.88 12.58
CA GLU A 68 -2.40 28.23 12.00
C GLU A 68 -2.19 28.12 10.49
N PHE A 69 -3.07 28.72 9.70
CA PHE A 69 -2.90 28.77 8.24
C PHE A 69 -1.68 29.63 7.87
N MET A 70 -0.80 29.08 7.03
CA MET A 70 0.41 29.80 6.59
C MET A 70 0.26 30.38 5.19
N HIS A 71 0.08 29.50 4.20
CA HIS A 71 -0.05 29.90 2.81
C HIS A 71 -0.71 28.80 1.97
N ARG A 72 -1.22 29.20 0.81
CA ARG A 72 -1.79 28.33 -0.22
C ARG A 72 -0.90 28.35 -1.45
N THR A 73 -0.58 27.18 -1.98
CA THR A 73 0.19 27.03 -3.23
C THR A 73 -0.67 26.45 -4.32
N GLU A 74 -0.95 27.23 -5.36
CA GLU A 74 -1.70 26.78 -6.54
C GLU A 74 -0.88 25.81 -7.39
N ILE A 75 -1.53 24.76 -7.90
CA ILE A 75 -0.94 23.72 -8.73
C ILE A 75 -1.88 23.33 -9.89
N GLU A 76 -1.29 22.85 -10.97
CA GLU A 76 -1.97 22.58 -12.25
C GLU A 76 -2.90 21.35 -12.22
N GLU A 77 -2.69 20.42 -11.29
CA GLU A 77 -3.44 19.18 -11.16
C GLU A 77 -3.76 18.91 -9.69
N VAL A 78 -4.66 17.96 -9.44
CA VAL A 78 -5.07 17.49 -8.12
C VAL A 78 -3.90 16.82 -7.39
N PRO A 79 -3.56 17.28 -6.17
CA PRO A 79 -2.58 16.62 -5.30
C PRO A 79 -3.21 15.38 -4.65
N GLY A 80 -3.17 14.25 -5.36
CA GLY A 80 -3.79 12.99 -4.93
C GLY A 80 -3.05 12.28 -3.80
N ALA A 81 -1.77 12.56 -3.61
CA ALA A 81 -0.97 11.97 -2.54
C ALA A 81 0.10 12.95 -2.03
N LEU A 82 0.32 12.94 -0.71
CA LEU A 82 1.33 13.74 -0.03
C LEU A 82 2.12 12.85 0.94
N ALA A 83 3.43 13.06 1.03
CA ALA A 83 4.28 12.34 1.99
C ALA A 83 5.44 13.21 2.47
N GLY A 84 5.82 13.06 3.74
CA GLY A 84 7.05 13.64 4.27
C GLY A 84 8.27 12.85 3.81
N PHE A 85 9.31 13.53 3.33
CA PHE A 85 10.54 12.89 2.88
C PHE A 85 11.75 13.76 3.14
N GLN A 86 12.65 13.30 4.01
CA GLN A 86 13.93 13.97 4.32
C GLN A 86 13.75 15.46 4.66
N GLY A 87 12.73 15.78 5.46
CA GLY A 87 12.41 17.15 5.87
C GLY A 87 11.85 18.05 4.78
N ARG A 88 11.32 17.46 3.70
CA ARG A 88 10.64 18.11 2.57
C ARG A 88 9.32 17.40 2.28
N LEU A 89 8.49 17.99 1.44
CA LEU A 89 7.20 17.44 1.04
C LEU A 89 7.30 16.78 -0.34
N LEU A 90 6.96 15.50 -0.44
CA LEU A 90 6.61 14.85 -1.70
C LEU A 90 5.14 15.11 -2.00
N ALA A 91 4.84 15.45 -3.25
CA ALA A 91 3.48 15.62 -3.73
C ALA A 91 3.29 14.93 -5.09
N GLY A 92 2.27 14.09 -5.18
CA GLY A 92 1.80 13.51 -6.44
C GLY A 92 0.67 14.35 -6.98
N CYS A 93 0.94 15.15 -8.02
CA CYS A 93 -0.03 16.01 -8.69
C CYS A 93 -0.38 15.38 -10.04
N GLY A 94 -1.54 14.71 -10.15
CA GLY A 94 -1.84 13.85 -11.30
C GLY A 94 -0.75 12.80 -11.48
N ARG A 95 -0.09 12.78 -12.65
CA ARG A 95 1.06 11.90 -12.94
C ARG A 95 2.43 12.45 -12.53
N ILE A 96 2.49 13.65 -11.96
CA ILE A 96 3.75 14.35 -11.72
C ILE A 96 4.13 14.21 -10.25
N LEU A 97 5.26 13.56 -9.97
CA LEU A 97 5.84 13.53 -8.64
C LEU A 97 6.74 14.74 -8.45
N ARG A 98 6.54 15.52 -7.38
CA ARG A 98 7.33 16.72 -7.07
C ARG A 98 7.88 16.68 -5.64
N ILE A 99 9.08 17.22 -5.45
CA ILE A 99 9.59 17.59 -4.13
C ILE A 99 9.42 19.09 -3.94
N TYR A 100 8.81 19.46 -2.83
CA TYR A 100 8.60 20.83 -2.39
C TYR A 100 9.36 21.12 -1.10
N ASP A 101 9.86 22.34 -1.02
CA ASP A 101 10.41 22.91 0.21
C ASP A 101 9.51 24.05 0.70
N LEU A 102 9.58 24.34 2.00
CA LEU A 102 8.75 25.40 2.59
C LEU A 102 9.28 26.77 2.16
N GLY A 103 8.39 27.62 1.66
CA GLY A 103 8.67 29.04 1.39
C GLY A 103 7.75 29.94 2.20
N LYS A 104 8.09 31.23 2.31
CA LYS A 104 7.30 32.18 3.12
C LYS A 104 5.90 32.45 2.56
N LYS A 105 5.74 32.40 1.23
CA LYS A 105 4.48 32.74 0.53
C LYS A 105 3.85 31.55 -0.21
N LYS A 106 4.66 30.54 -0.54
CA LYS A 106 4.26 29.35 -1.31
C LYS A 106 5.32 28.28 -1.15
N LEU A 107 4.97 27.03 -1.44
CA LEU A 107 5.92 25.94 -1.57
C LEU A 107 6.83 26.16 -2.79
N LEU A 108 8.11 25.84 -2.63
CA LEU A 108 9.12 25.97 -3.68
C LEU A 108 9.39 24.60 -4.30
N ARG A 109 8.99 24.40 -5.56
CA ARG A 109 9.29 23.18 -6.32
C ARG A 109 10.82 23.05 -6.46
N LYS A 110 11.38 21.96 -5.96
CA LYS A 110 12.81 21.66 -6.06
C LYS A 110 13.09 20.72 -7.23
N CYS A 111 12.33 19.64 -7.37
CA CYS A 111 12.47 18.70 -8.48
C CYS A 111 11.11 18.13 -8.88
N GLU A 112 11.04 17.56 -10.08
CA GLU A 112 9.86 16.85 -10.56
C GLU A 112 10.24 15.66 -11.44
N ASN A 113 9.41 14.63 -11.43
CA ASN A 113 9.44 13.52 -12.38
C ASN A 113 8.04 13.39 -13.00
N LYS A 114 7.99 13.24 -14.33
CA LYS A 114 6.75 13.19 -15.13
C LYS A 114 6.55 11.84 -15.84
N HIS A 115 7.37 10.85 -15.51
CA HIS A 115 7.41 9.55 -16.19
C HIS A 115 6.43 8.53 -15.59
N ILE A 116 5.69 8.89 -14.55
CA ILE A 116 4.57 8.06 -14.08
C ILE A 116 3.45 8.11 -15.14
N PRO A 117 2.79 6.99 -15.47
CA PRO A 117 1.85 6.95 -16.59
C PRO A 117 0.56 7.77 -16.41
N TYR A 118 -0.17 7.57 -15.29
CA TYR A 118 -1.55 8.02 -15.17
C TYR A 118 -1.80 8.98 -13.99
N GLN A 119 -1.97 8.46 -12.77
CA GLN A 119 -2.31 9.27 -11.61
C GLN A 119 -1.75 8.64 -10.35
N ILE A 120 -1.01 9.43 -9.57
CA ILE A 120 -0.44 9.04 -8.30
C ILE A 120 -1.55 9.01 -7.25
N VAL A 121 -1.76 7.85 -6.61
CA VAL A 121 -2.78 7.63 -5.57
C VAL A 121 -2.18 7.40 -4.18
N ASN A 122 -0.92 6.99 -4.09
CA ASN A 122 -0.23 6.84 -2.81
C ASN A 122 1.27 7.10 -2.98
N ILE A 123 1.91 7.63 -1.93
CA ILE A 123 3.36 7.84 -1.87
C ILE A 123 3.83 7.37 -0.49
N GLN A 124 4.82 6.50 -0.47
CA GLN A 124 5.56 6.12 0.73
C GLN A 124 7.04 6.34 0.51
N ALA A 125 7.79 6.50 1.59
CA ALA A 125 9.23 6.70 1.50
C ALA A 125 9.94 5.99 2.65
N MET A 126 11.08 5.40 2.34
CA MET A 126 11.95 4.74 3.30
C MET A 126 13.40 5.02 2.92
N GLY A 127 14.18 5.58 3.86
CA GLY A 127 15.57 5.98 3.62
C GLY A 127 15.74 6.92 2.42
N HIS A 128 16.34 6.41 1.35
CA HIS A 128 16.61 7.14 0.09
C HIS A 128 15.68 6.79 -1.07
N ARG A 129 14.72 5.88 -0.85
CA ARG A 129 13.76 5.41 -1.85
C ARG A 129 12.38 6.00 -1.59
N VAL A 130 11.68 6.24 -2.68
CA VAL A 130 10.29 6.66 -2.73
C VAL A 130 9.53 5.60 -3.53
N TYR A 131 8.36 5.22 -3.03
CA TYR A 131 7.50 4.21 -3.62
C TYR A 131 6.21 4.92 -4.00
N VAL A 132 5.91 4.91 -5.29
CA VAL A 132 4.76 5.62 -5.86
C VAL A 132 3.78 4.62 -6.39
N SER A 133 2.53 4.73 -5.96
CA SER A 133 1.43 3.91 -6.45
C SER A 133 0.67 4.69 -7.51
N ASP A 134 0.57 4.13 -8.71
CA ASP A 134 -0.26 4.63 -9.79
C ASP A 134 -1.68 4.02 -9.69
N VAL A 135 -2.67 4.74 -10.19
CA VAL A 135 -4.08 4.34 -10.20
C VAL A 135 -4.35 3.08 -11.03
N GLN A 136 -3.46 2.73 -11.97
CA GLN A 136 -3.62 1.62 -12.92
C GLN A 136 -2.33 0.81 -13.11
N GLU A 137 -1.15 1.44 -13.14
CA GLU A 137 0.13 0.79 -13.45
C GLU A 137 0.91 0.40 -12.18
N SER A 138 0.20 -0.12 -11.17
CA SER A 138 0.80 -0.69 -9.95
C SER A 138 1.75 0.28 -9.23
N VAL A 139 2.96 -0.16 -8.88
CA VAL A 139 3.94 0.59 -8.06
C VAL A 139 5.25 0.83 -8.80
N PHE A 140 5.82 2.00 -8.56
CA PHE A 140 7.11 2.45 -9.09
C PHE A 140 8.09 2.69 -7.95
N PHE A 141 9.30 2.18 -8.11
CA PHE A 141 10.42 2.34 -7.18
C PHE A 141 11.33 3.46 -7.67
N ILE A 142 11.50 4.49 -6.85
CA ILE A 142 12.16 5.74 -7.25
C ILE A 142 13.31 6.04 -6.30
N ARG A 143 14.47 6.34 -6.87
CA ARG A 143 15.64 6.83 -6.16
C ARG A 143 15.68 8.35 -6.22
N TYR A 144 15.82 8.99 -5.06
CA TYR A 144 16.10 10.43 -5.02
C TYR A 144 17.62 10.69 -4.94
N LYS A 145 18.22 11.20 -6.02
CA LYS A 145 19.64 11.60 -6.04
C LYS A 145 19.79 13.02 -5.52
N ARG A 146 20.35 13.15 -4.31
CA ARG A 146 20.45 14.44 -3.62
C ARG A 146 21.39 15.44 -4.29
N ALA A 147 22.49 14.97 -4.89
CA ALA A 147 23.48 15.82 -5.53
C ALA A 147 22.91 16.55 -6.77
N GLU A 148 22.14 15.83 -7.58
CA GLU A 148 21.49 16.35 -8.79
C GLU A 148 20.08 16.88 -8.53
N ASN A 149 19.51 16.57 -7.36
CA ASN A 149 18.13 16.85 -7.01
C ASN A 149 17.17 16.28 -8.08
N GLN A 150 17.37 15.01 -8.42
CA GLN A 150 16.61 14.27 -9.42
C GLN A 150 15.90 13.06 -8.80
N LEU A 151 14.73 12.74 -9.34
CA LEU A 151 13.93 11.56 -9.02
C LEU A 151 14.02 10.59 -10.19
N ILE A 152 14.60 9.41 -9.99
CA ILE A 152 14.83 8.43 -11.05
C ILE A 152 14.04 7.16 -10.75
N ILE A 153 13.19 6.75 -11.68
CA ILE A 153 12.47 5.47 -11.60
C ILE A 153 13.47 4.39 -12.00
N PHE A 154 13.81 3.50 -11.08
CA PHE A 154 14.79 2.43 -11.33
C PHE A 154 14.16 1.05 -11.47
N ALA A 155 12.95 0.86 -10.91
CA ALA A 155 12.18 -0.37 -11.07
C ALA A 155 10.66 -0.13 -11.04
N ASP A 156 9.91 -1.05 -11.63
CA ASP A 156 8.44 -1.06 -11.70
C ASP A 156 7.89 -2.50 -11.73
N ASP A 157 6.57 -2.63 -11.58
CA ASP A 157 5.86 -3.90 -11.69
C ASP A 157 5.73 -4.35 -13.17
N THR A 158 5.48 -5.63 -13.38
CA THR A 158 5.25 -6.22 -14.72
C THR A 158 3.79 -6.26 -15.13
N HIS A 159 2.88 -6.05 -14.17
CA HIS A 159 1.45 -6.22 -14.34
C HIS A 159 0.70 -4.97 -13.86
N PRO A 160 -0.34 -4.51 -14.58
CA PRO A 160 -1.16 -3.39 -14.15
C PRO A 160 -1.98 -3.76 -12.91
N ARG A 161 -2.02 -2.90 -11.91
CA ARG A 161 -2.85 -3.02 -10.70
C ARG A 161 -3.55 -1.71 -10.42
N TRP A 162 -4.86 -1.78 -10.20
CA TRP A 162 -5.69 -0.61 -9.92
C TRP A 162 -5.61 -0.27 -8.44
N VAL A 163 -4.48 0.31 -8.04
CA VAL A 163 -4.11 0.41 -6.62
C VAL A 163 -5.12 1.24 -5.82
N THR A 164 -5.48 0.73 -4.65
CA THR A 164 -6.30 1.43 -3.64
C THR A 164 -5.48 1.78 -2.40
N ALA A 165 -4.70 0.83 -1.90
CA ALA A 165 -3.85 1.00 -0.73
C ALA A 165 -2.54 0.22 -0.90
N THR A 166 -1.48 0.72 -0.28
CA THR A 166 -0.18 0.06 -0.23
C THR A 166 0.42 0.17 1.17
N THR A 167 1.34 -0.71 1.52
CA THR A 167 2.16 -0.55 2.72
C THR A 167 3.54 -1.18 2.52
N LEU A 168 4.58 -0.49 2.96
CA LEU A 168 5.94 -1.04 2.97
C LEU A 168 6.07 -2.11 4.05
N LEU A 169 6.51 -3.30 3.66
CA LEU A 169 6.81 -4.38 4.60
C LEU A 169 8.26 -4.30 5.08
N ASP A 170 9.15 -3.97 4.14
CA ASP A 170 10.58 -3.70 4.35
C ASP A 170 11.09 -2.76 3.24
N TYR A 171 12.42 -2.65 3.07
CA TYR A 171 13.06 -1.75 2.09
C TYR A 171 12.92 -2.21 0.63
N ASP A 172 12.66 -3.49 0.39
CA ASP A 172 12.59 -4.08 -0.95
C ASP A 172 11.19 -4.62 -1.27
N THR A 173 10.30 -4.69 -0.29
CA THR A 173 9.02 -5.38 -0.35
C THR A 173 7.86 -4.45 -0.02
N ILE A 174 6.86 -4.41 -0.91
CA ILE A 174 5.65 -3.61 -0.78
C ILE A 174 4.41 -4.50 -0.96
N ALA A 175 3.45 -4.36 -0.06
CA ALA A 175 2.12 -4.95 -0.20
C ALA A 175 1.18 -3.97 -0.90
N ILE A 176 0.35 -4.50 -1.80
CA ILE A 176 -0.51 -3.75 -2.71
C ILE A 176 -1.92 -4.33 -2.64
N ALA A 177 -2.91 -3.46 -2.49
CA ALA A 177 -4.32 -3.74 -2.64
C ALA A 177 -4.86 -3.05 -3.89
N ASP A 178 -5.86 -3.65 -4.53
CA ASP A 178 -6.51 -3.09 -5.71
C ASP A 178 -8.03 -2.93 -5.61
N LYS A 179 -8.59 -2.19 -6.57
CA LYS A 179 -10.04 -1.92 -6.71
C LYS A 179 -10.89 -3.16 -6.97
N PHE A 180 -10.27 -4.29 -7.29
CA PHE A 180 -10.95 -5.55 -7.56
C PHE A 180 -10.87 -6.53 -6.39
N GLY A 181 -10.36 -6.07 -5.23
CA GLY A 181 -10.30 -6.87 -4.01
C GLY A 181 -9.17 -7.92 -4.01
N ASN A 182 -8.09 -7.67 -4.75
CA ASN A 182 -6.88 -8.47 -4.68
C ASN A 182 -5.87 -7.85 -3.71
N MET A 183 -5.10 -8.73 -3.07
CA MET A 183 -3.86 -8.41 -2.39
C MET A 183 -2.70 -9.02 -3.17
N SER A 184 -1.62 -8.26 -3.33
CA SER A 184 -0.36 -8.74 -3.90
C SER A 184 0.82 -8.23 -3.09
N VAL A 185 1.92 -8.97 -3.06
CA VAL A 185 3.19 -8.51 -2.49
C VAL A 185 4.24 -8.52 -3.58
N GLN A 186 4.83 -7.35 -3.84
CA GLN A 186 5.91 -7.15 -4.79
C GLN A 186 7.23 -7.01 -4.03
N ARG A 187 8.28 -7.67 -4.53
CA ARG A 187 9.63 -7.59 -3.97
C ARG A 187 10.64 -7.30 -5.06
N LEU A 188 11.58 -6.39 -4.79
CA LEU A 188 12.74 -6.18 -5.65
C LEU A 188 13.71 -7.38 -5.55
N PRO A 189 14.18 -7.93 -6.68
CA PRO A 189 15.25 -8.92 -6.68
C PRO A 189 16.53 -8.37 -6.03
N HIS A 190 17.33 -9.23 -5.39
CA HIS A 190 18.59 -8.84 -4.76
C HIS A 190 19.65 -8.29 -5.74
N SER A 191 19.50 -8.56 -7.04
CA SER A 191 20.38 -8.06 -8.09
C SER A 191 20.06 -6.62 -8.53
N VAL A 192 18.98 -6.03 -8.03
CA VAL A 192 18.56 -4.68 -8.41
C VAL A 192 19.49 -3.63 -7.82
N THR A 193 19.89 -2.65 -8.65
CA THR A 193 20.62 -1.46 -8.23
C THR A 193 19.74 -0.23 -8.32
N ASP A 194 19.79 0.64 -7.31
CA ASP A 194 19.09 1.93 -7.33
C ASP A 194 19.96 3.10 -7.82
N ASP A 195 21.27 2.86 -8.02
CA ASP A 195 22.20 3.80 -8.64
C ASP A 195 22.15 3.69 -10.17
N VAL A 196 20.97 4.00 -10.74
CA VAL A 196 20.75 4.08 -12.18
C VAL A 196 20.86 5.55 -12.61
N ASP A 197 21.65 5.84 -13.64
CA ASP A 197 21.72 7.16 -14.28
C ASP A 197 20.68 7.24 -15.41
N GLU A 198 19.90 8.32 -15.44
CA GLU A 198 19.01 8.62 -16.57
C GLU A 198 19.74 9.65 -17.44
N ASP A 199 20.17 9.27 -18.65
CA ASP A 199 20.91 10.18 -19.54
C ASP A 199 19.92 11.15 -20.21
N PRO A 200 19.95 12.46 -19.90
CA PRO A 200 19.01 13.44 -20.43
C PRO A 200 19.23 13.75 -21.92
N THR A 201 20.31 13.28 -22.53
CA THR A 201 20.63 13.55 -23.95
C THR A 201 19.99 12.56 -24.92
N GLY A 202 19.40 11.46 -24.42
CA GLY A 202 18.83 10.40 -25.26
C GLY A 202 19.88 9.59 -26.04
N THR A 203 21.16 9.75 -25.72
CA THR A 203 22.30 9.12 -26.42
C THR A 203 22.69 7.77 -25.81
N LYS A 204 21.73 7.04 -25.22
CA LYS A 204 22.01 5.76 -24.58
C LYS A 204 22.07 4.60 -25.57
N SER A 205 23.02 3.69 -25.31
CA SER A 205 23.24 2.42 -26.00
C SER A 205 21.97 1.56 -26.00
N LEU A 206 21.77 0.73 -27.03
CA LEU A 206 20.58 -0.11 -27.26
C LEU A 206 20.10 -0.93 -26.04
N TRP A 207 20.98 -1.18 -25.07
CA TRP A 207 20.78 -1.95 -23.85
C TRP A 207 20.08 -1.19 -22.70
N ASP A 208 19.98 0.13 -22.81
CA ASP A 208 19.38 1.01 -21.79
C ASP A 208 17.92 1.38 -22.12
N ARG A 209 17.33 0.72 -23.12
CA ARG A 209 15.90 0.85 -23.40
C ARG A 209 15.13 0.17 -22.28
N GLY A 210 14.23 0.94 -21.65
CA GLY A 210 13.30 0.45 -20.63
C GLY A 210 12.63 -0.86 -21.04
N LEU A 211 12.46 -1.77 -20.08
CA LEU A 211 11.85 -3.06 -20.34
C LEU A 211 10.32 -2.91 -20.29
N LEU A 212 9.60 -3.50 -21.25
CA LEU A 212 8.14 -3.41 -21.35
C LEU A 212 7.61 -1.97 -21.35
N SER A 213 8.30 -1.04 -22.03
CA SER A 213 7.95 0.40 -22.05
C SER A 213 7.97 1.09 -20.68
N GLY A 214 8.62 0.50 -19.68
CA GLY A 214 8.76 1.03 -18.32
C GLY A 214 10.21 1.07 -17.86
N ALA A 215 10.46 0.83 -16.57
CA ALA A 215 11.83 0.79 -16.06
C ALA A 215 12.60 -0.43 -16.58
N SER A 216 13.94 -0.38 -16.54
CA SER A 216 14.80 -1.49 -16.98
C SER A 216 14.76 -2.69 -16.03
N GLN A 217 14.52 -2.45 -14.74
CA GLN A 217 14.45 -3.49 -13.71
C GLN A 217 13.01 -3.71 -13.27
N LYS A 218 12.64 -4.95 -12.96
CA LYS A 218 11.27 -5.33 -12.59
C LYS A 218 11.20 -5.90 -11.19
N SER A 219 10.11 -5.61 -10.48
CA SER A 219 9.78 -6.29 -9.24
C SER A 219 9.16 -7.66 -9.50
N GLU A 220 9.34 -8.57 -8.56
CA GLU A 220 8.76 -9.90 -8.58
C GLU A 220 7.54 -9.98 -7.67
N ASN A 221 6.44 -10.53 -8.20
CA ASN A 221 5.27 -10.85 -7.40
C ASN A 221 5.56 -12.11 -6.59
N ILE A 222 5.70 -11.98 -5.26
CA ILE A 222 6.00 -13.10 -4.36
C ILE A 222 4.74 -13.69 -3.71
N SER A 223 3.64 -12.95 -3.67
CA SER A 223 2.38 -13.39 -3.05
C SER A 223 1.19 -12.72 -3.73
N SER A 224 0.10 -13.46 -3.92
CA SER A 224 -1.15 -12.98 -4.53
C SER A 224 -2.34 -13.73 -3.97
N PHE A 225 -3.41 -13.00 -3.65
CA PHE A 225 -4.63 -13.57 -3.10
C PHE A 225 -5.84 -12.68 -3.39
N HIS A 226 -6.94 -13.27 -3.87
CA HIS A 226 -8.20 -12.57 -4.02
C HIS A 226 -9.01 -12.65 -2.71
N VAL A 227 -9.14 -11.50 -2.02
CA VAL A 227 -9.93 -11.39 -0.79
C VAL A 227 -11.42 -11.45 -1.10
N GLY A 228 -11.83 -10.84 -2.22
CA GLY A 228 -13.24 -10.73 -2.63
C GLY A 228 -13.89 -9.40 -2.27
N GLU A 229 -13.22 -8.58 -1.46
CA GLU A 229 -13.67 -7.26 -1.06
C GLU A 229 -12.56 -6.24 -1.29
N ILE A 230 -12.95 -5.02 -1.64
CA ILE A 230 -11.98 -3.94 -1.94
C ILE A 230 -11.27 -3.54 -0.65
N ILE A 231 -9.97 -3.82 -0.55
CA ILE A 231 -9.15 -3.38 0.57
C ILE A 231 -8.88 -1.87 0.41
N MET A 232 -9.18 -1.12 1.46
CA MET A 232 -9.04 0.35 1.51
C MET A 232 -7.90 0.81 2.42
N SER A 233 -7.41 -0.06 3.31
CA SER A 233 -6.21 0.20 4.11
C SER A 233 -5.39 -1.06 4.31
N LEU A 234 -4.07 -0.88 4.33
CA LEU A 234 -3.08 -1.91 4.65
C LEU A 234 -2.11 -1.34 5.67
N GLN A 235 -1.83 -2.09 6.72
CA GLN A 235 -0.90 -1.68 7.75
C GLN A 235 -0.16 -2.88 8.34
N LYS A 236 1.17 -2.84 8.30
CA LYS A 236 2.00 -3.75 9.09
C LYS A 236 1.96 -3.33 10.55
N ALA A 237 1.48 -4.19 11.44
CA ALA A 237 1.32 -3.88 12.86
C ALA A 237 1.37 -5.13 13.74
N THR A 238 1.59 -4.91 15.04
CA THR A 238 1.45 -5.93 16.08
C THR A 238 0.17 -5.65 16.87
N LEU A 239 -0.78 -6.58 16.87
CA LEU A 239 -2.09 -6.37 17.50
C LEU A 239 -2.08 -6.56 19.03
N ILE A 240 -1.23 -7.46 19.52
CA ILE A 240 -1.14 -7.80 20.95
C ILE A 240 0.28 -7.52 21.48
N PRO A 241 0.45 -6.96 22.69
CA PRO A 241 1.77 -6.78 23.28
C PRO A 241 2.53 -8.11 23.37
N GLY A 242 3.75 -8.16 22.81
CA GLY A 242 4.55 -9.39 22.74
C GLY A 242 4.17 -10.36 21.61
N GLY A 243 3.15 -10.03 20.81
CA GLY A 243 2.80 -10.78 19.60
C GLY A 243 3.74 -10.51 18.43
N SER A 244 3.53 -11.24 17.35
CA SER A 244 4.28 -11.08 16.11
C SER A 244 3.65 -10.05 15.18
N GLU A 245 4.43 -9.46 14.27
CA GLU A 245 3.91 -8.56 13.24
C GLU A 245 3.00 -9.33 12.25
N ALA A 246 1.88 -8.71 11.87
CA ALA A 246 1.00 -9.16 10.81
C ALA A 246 0.67 -7.99 9.87
N LEU A 247 0.22 -8.32 8.66
CA LEU A 247 -0.29 -7.34 7.72
C LEU A 247 -1.81 -7.24 7.90
N ILE A 248 -2.26 -6.19 8.58
CA ILE A 248 -3.67 -5.93 8.84
C ILE A 248 -4.28 -5.18 7.66
N TYR A 249 -5.50 -5.55 7.28
CA TYR A 249 -6.25 -4.87 6.24
C TYR A 249 -7.68 -4.56 6.68
N ALA A 250 -8.22 -3.46 6.16
CA ALA A 250 -9.64 -3.15 6.25
C ALA A 250 -10.25 -2.99 4.87
N THR A 251 -11.46 -3.51 4.68
CA THR A 251 -12.18 -3.50 3.40
C THR A 251 -13.28 -2.44 3.37
N LEU A 252 -13.74 -2.09 2.16
CA LEU A 252 -14.86 -1.19 1.94
C LEU A 252 -16.16 -1.70 2.57
N SER A 253 -16.34 -3.03 2.65
CA SER A 253 -17.53 -3.67 3.23
C SER A 253 -17.49 -3.72 4.77
N GLY A 254 -16.41 -3.28 5.40
CA GLY A 254 -16.26 -3.26 6.87
C GLY A 254 -15.54 -4.47 7.45
N THR A 255 -15.00 -5.38 6.63
CA THR A 255 -14.19 -6.50 7.09
C THR A 255 -12.82 -6.00 7.57
N VAL A 256 -12.37 -6.50 8.72
CA VAL A 256 -10.99 -6.36 9.20
C VAL A 256 -10.36 -7.73 9.22
N GLY A 257 -9.28 -7.90 8.46
CA GLY A 257 -8.58 -9.17 8.37
C GLY A 257 -7.07 -9.00 8.54
N ALA A 258 -6.36 -10.12 8.55
CA ALA A 258 -4.92 -10.15 8.73
C ALA A 258 -4.28 -11.20 7.81
N PHE A 259 -3.18 -10.83 7.16
CA PHE A 259 -2.24 -11.78 6.58
C PHE A 259 -1.11 -12.04 7.56
N VAL A 260 -0.92 -13.31 7.88
CA VAL A 260 0.01 -13.77 8.90
C VAL A 260 1.16 -14.53 8.25
N PRO A 261 2.43 -14.18 8.53
CA PRO A 261 3.56 -14.95 8.03
C PRO A 261 3.72 -16.26 8.82
N PHE A 262 3.95 -17.37 8.11
CA PHE A 262 4.31 -18.64 8.76
C PHE A 262 5.73 -18.58 9.34
N THR A 263 5.91 -19.19 10.51
CA THR A 263 7.22 -19.27 11.19
C THR A 263 8.06 -20.45 10.75
N SER A 264 7.43 -21.51 10.23
CA SER A 264 8.12 -22.74 9.81
C SER A 264 7.52 -23.27 8.51
N ARG A 265 8.34 -23.99 7.73
CA ARG A 265 7.88 -24.70 6.54
C ARG A 265 6.87 -25.79 6.87
N GLU A 266 7.05 -26.46 8.01
CA GLU A 266 6.16 -27.50 8.52
C GLU A 266 4.75 -26.96 8.80
N ASP A 267 4.63 -25.74 9.34
CA ASP A 267 3.34 -25.09 9.53
C ASP A 267 2.69 -24.77 8.20
N PHE A 268 3.45 -24.19 7.26
CA PHE A 268 2.95 -23.91 5.92
C PHE A 268 2.42 -25.17 5.23
N ASP A 269 3.21 -26.25 5.22
CA ASP A 269 2.82 -27.51 4.59
C ASP A 269 1.60 -28.11 5.32
N PHE A 270 1.52 -28.03 6.66
CA PHE A 270 0.34 -28.49 7.41
C PHE A 270 -0.94 -27.76 6.98
N PHE A 271 -0.92 -26.42 6.95
CA PHE A 271 -2.11 -25.64 6.57
C PHE A 271 -2.45 -25.81 5.09
N GLN A 272 -1.44 -26.03 4.24
CA GLN A 272 -1.65 -26.31 2.82
C GLN A 272 -2.44 -27.62 2.63
N HIS A 273 -2.04 -28.69 3.33
CA HIS A 273 -2.78 -29.95 3.28
C HIS A 273 -4.18 -29.82 3.88
N LEU A 274 -4.34 -29.12 5.00
CA LEU A 274 -5.65 -28.87 5.60
C LEU A 274 -6.57 -28.14 4.63
N GLU A 275 -6.09 -27.07 4.00
CA GLU A 275 -6.85 -26.31 3.00
C GLU A 275 -7.27 -27.22 1.83
N MET A 276 -6.36 -28.07 1.32
CA MET A 276 -6.67 -29.02 0.25
C MET A 276 -7.77 -30.01 0.64
N HIS A 277 -7.74 -30.57 1.86
CA HIS A 277 -8.80 -31.43 2.36
C HIS A 277 -10.13 -30.68 2.51
N MET A 278 -10.10 -29.47 3.08
CA MET A 278 -11.30 -28.66 3.30
C MET A 278 -11.98 -28.24 2.00
N ARG A 279 -11.22 -27.98 0.93
CA ARG A 279 -11.78 -27.69 -0.40
C ARG A 279 -12.67 -28.82 -0.93
N ASN A 280 -12.31 -30.07 -0.65
CA ASN A 280 -13.05 -31.25 -1.12
C ASN A 280 -14.19 -31.63 -0.17
N GLU A 281 -13.93 -31.63 1.14
CA GLU A 281 -14.86 -32.11 2.16
C GLU A 281 -15.93 -31.09 2.57
N ASN A 282 -15.64 -29.80 2.39
CA ASN A 282 -16.52 -28.68 2.68
C ASN A 282 -16.48 -27.62 1.56
N PRO A 283 -16.99 -27.96 0.36
CA PRO A 283 -16.96 -27.05 -0.78
C PRO A 283 -17.81 -25.79 -0.52
N PRO A 284 -17.48 -24.65 -1.16
CA PRO A 284 -18.25 -23.41 -1.00
C PRO A 284 -19.74 -23.59 -1.30
N LEU A 285 -20.59 -23.05 -0.44
CA LEU A 285 -22.05 -23.26 -0.44
C LEU A 285 -22.73 -22.93 -1.78
N CYS A 286 -22.27 -21.87 -2.46
CA CYS A 286 -22.86 -21.40 -3.71
C CYS A 286 -22.32 -22.11 -4.96
N GLY A 287 -21.62 -23.25 -4.81
CA GLY A 287 -21.11 -24.06 -5.93
C GLY A 287 -19.90 -23.43 -6.65
N ARG A 288 -19.28 -22.40 -6.08
CA ARG A 288 -18.04 -21.82 -6.61
C ARG A 288 -16.85 -22.69 -6.21
N ASP A 289 -15.94 -22.96 -7.14
CA ASP A 289 -14.65 -23.57 -6.80
C ASP A 289 -13.79 -22.59 -5.99
N HIS A 290 -13.29 -23.04 -4.84
CA HIS A 290 -12.53 -22.21 -3.90
C HIS A 290 -11.23 -21.68 -4.52
N LEU A 291 -10.47 -22.54 -5.19
CA LEU A 291 -9.19 -22.17 -5.79
C LEU A 291 -9.38 -21.17 -6.93
N SER A 292 -10.40 -21.38 -7.76
CA SER A 292 -10.83 -20.47 -8.81
C SER A 292 -11.27 -19.12 -8.24
N TYR A 293 -11.98 -19.11 -7.11
CA TYR A 293 -12.38 -17.86 -6.45
C TYR A 293 -11.18 -17.09 -5.92
N ARG A 294 -10.28 -17.73 -5.15
CA ARG A 294 -9.06 -17.09 -4.63
C ARG A 294 -8.06 -16.69 -5.73
N SER A 295 -8.26 -17.20 -6.95
CA SER A 295 -7.49 -16.89 -8.16
C SER A 295 -8.27 -16.08 -9.20
N SER A 296 -9.29 -15.30 -8.81
CA SER A 296 -10.22 -14.66 -9.77
C SER A 296 -9.55 -13.73 -10.79
N TYR A 297 -8.50 -13.02 -10.40
CA TYR A 297 -7.75 -12.10 -11.28
C TYR A 297 -6.30 -12.52 -11.47
N TYR A 298 -5.63 -12.86 -10.38
CA TYR A 298 -4.26 -13.40 -10.36
C TYR A 298 -4.28 -14.75 -9.69
N THR A 299 -3.45 -15.68 -10.17
CA THR A 299 -3.30 -17.00 -9.56
C THR A 299 -2.85 -16.86 -8.11
N VAL A 300 -3.52 -17.57 -7.19
CA VAL A 300 -3.10 -17.58 -5.78
C VAL A 300 -1.65 -18.03 -5.68
N LYS A 301 -0.84 -17.29 -4.93
CA LYS A 301 0.58 -17.56 -4.74
C LYS A 301 0.95 -17.32 -3.29
N ASN A 302 1.50 -18.34 -2.63
CA ASN A 302 2.05 -18.27 -1.27
C ASN A 302 1.09 -17.69 -0.20
N VAL A 303 -0.21 -17.90 -0.34
CA VAL A 303 -1.24 -17.56 0.66
C VAL A 303 -2.18 -18.73 0.80
N LEU A 304 -2.55 -19.04 2.04
CA LEU A 304 -3.51 -20.09 2.40
C LEU A 304 -4.74 -19.43 3.02
N ASP A 305 -5.93 -19.92 2.69
CA ASP A 305 -7.18 -19.38 3.21
C ASP A 305 -7.47 -19.89 4.62
N GLY A 306 -7.11 -19.07 5.62
CA GLY A 306 -7.39 -19.34 7.03
C GLY A 306 -8.89 -19.47 7.33
N ASP A 307 -9.74 -18.70 6.67
CA ASP A 307 -11.20 -18.74 6.88
C ASP A 307 -11.78 -20.09 6.46
N LEU A 308 -11.28 -20.67 5.37
CA LEU A 308 -11.65 -22.02 4.95
C LEU A 308 -11.12 -23.07 5.94
N CYS A 309 -9.87 -22.91 6.41
CA CYS A 309 -9.26 -23.87 7.33
C CYS A 309 -10.01 -23.92 8.67
N GLU A 310 -10.50 -22.78 9.16
CA GLU A 310 -11.23 -22.70 10.43
C GLU A 310 -12.63 -23.30 10.38
N GLN A 311 -13.24 -23.38 9.19
CA GLN A 311 -14.50 -24.11 9.01
C GLN A 311 -14.37 -25.59 9.38
N TYR A 312 -13.15 -26.12 9.48
CA TYR A 312 -12.90 -27.46 10.04
C TYR A 312 -13.58 -27.65 11.41
N LEU A 313 -13.68 -26.60 12.22
CA LEU A 313 -14.35 -26.64 13.53
C LEU A 313 -15.87 -26.88 13.43
N SER A 314 -16.47 -26.60 12.26
CA SER A 314 -17.92 -26.65 12.03
C SER A 314 -18.38 -27.86 11.20
N ILE A 315 -17.47 -28.66 10.63
CA ILE A 315 -17.85 -29.85 9.87
C ILE A 315 -18.21 -31.03 10.78
N ASP A 316 -18.88 -32.04 10.22
CA ASP A 316 -19.25 -33.25 10.95
C ASP A 316 -18.04 -33.93 11.62
N PRO A 317 -18.17 -34.40 12.89
CA PRO A 317 -17.07 -35.05 13.61
C PRO A 317 -16.49 -36.28 12.89
N ALA A 318 -17.29 -36.96 12.06
CA ALA A 318 -16.82 -38.06 11.23
C ALA A 318 -15.83 -37.60 10.15
N LYS A 319 -16.11 -36.47 9.49
CA LYS A 319 -15.21 -35.84 8.52
C LYS A 319 -13.96 -35.29 9.18
N GLN A 320 -14.10 -34.62 10.33
CA GLN A 320 -12.96 -34.18 11.13
C GLN A 320 -12.00 -35.34 11.42
N LYS A 321 -12.53 -36.47 11.88
CA LYS A 321 -11.74 -37.67 12.16
C LYS A 321 -11.07 -38.24 10.90
N SER A 322 -11.75 -38.23 9.76
CA SER A 322 -11.19 -38.67 8.47
C SER A 322 -10.00 -37.80 8.06
N ILE A 323 -10.20 -36.47 7.98
CA ILE A 323 -9.15 -35.51 7.61
C ILE A 323 -7.96 -35.59 8.58
N ALA A 324 -8.24 -35.64 9.89
CA ALA A 324 -7.19 -35.78 10.89
C ALA A 324 -6.39 -37.08 10.71
N GLY A 325 -7.06 -38.19 10.38
CA GLY A 325 -6.44 -39.47 10.07
C GLY A 325 -5.48 -39.38 8.88
N ASP A 326 -5.91 -38.78 7.78
CA ASP A 326 -5.10 -38.58 6.57
C ASP A 326 -3.88 -37.69 6.84
N MET A 327 -4.01 -36.73 7.74
CA MET A 327 -2.93 -35.85 8.18
C MET A 327 -2.05 -36.45 9.30
N PHE A 328 -2.28 -37.70 9.72
CA PHE A 328 -1.58 -38.36 10.83
C PHE A 328 -1.63 -37.55 12.14
N ARG A 329 -2.80 -36.98 12.46
CA ARG A 329 -3.08 -36.16 13.64
C ARG A 329 -4.41 -36.56 14.28
N THR A 330 -4.68 -36.03 15.46
CA THR A 330 -6.01 -36.09 16.07
C THR A 330 -6.79 -34.81 15.79
N PRO A 331 -8.14 -34.84 15.78
CA PRO A 331 -8.94 -33.63 15.59
C PRO A 331 -8.55 -32.49 16.55
N ASN A 332 -8.32 -32.83 17.83
CA ASN A 332 -7.89 -31.85 18.85
C ASN A 332 -6.54 -31.21 18.54
N GLN A 333 -5.60 -31.94 17.92
CA GLN A 333 -4.32 -31.37 17.50
C GLN A 333 -4.50 -30.36 16.36
N ILE A 334 -5.41 -30.62 15.42
CA ILE A 334 -5.74 -29.68 14.35
C ILE A 334 -6.40 -28.43 14.92
N CYS A 335 -7.42 -28.59 15.78
CA CYS A 335 -8.10 -27.47 16.43
C CYS A 335 -7.12 -26.58 17.21
N LYS A 336 -6.25 -27.21 18.03
CA LYS A 336 -5.23 -26.48 18.77
C LYS A 336 -4.29 -25.70 17.85
N LYS A 337 -3.87 -26.29 16.73
CA LYS A 337 -2.96 -25.63 15.79
C LYS A 337 -3.61 -24.45 15.06
N LEU A 338 -4.92 -24.51 14.78
CA LEU A 338 -5.71 -23.38 14.27
C LEU A 338 -5.76 -22.24 15.31
N GLU A 339 -6.06 -22.57 16.57
CA GLU A 339 -6.11 -21.61 17.68
C GLU A 339 -4.75 -20.97 17.95
N ASP A 340 -3.66 -21.75 17.92
CA ASP A 340 -2.29 -21.27 18.18
C ASP A 340 -1.88 -20.13 17.22
N ILE A 341 -2.33 -20.18 15.95
CA ILE A 341 -2.10 -19.07 15.00
C ILE A 341 -2.88 -17.83 15.41
N ARG A 342 -4.18 -17.96 15.74
CA ARG A 342 -4.99 -16.83 16.21
C ARG A 342 -4.38 -16.20 17.45
N THR A 343 -4.04 -16.99 18.46
CA THR A 343 -3.48 -16.49 19.72
C THR A 343 -2.13 -15.78 19.54
N ARG A 344 -1.33 -16.15 18.53
CA ARG A 344 -0.02 -15.52 18.31
C ARG A 344 -0.10 -14.14 17.63
N TYR A 345 -1.09 -13.93 16.77
CA TYR A 345 -1.15 -12.74 15.90
C TYR A 345 -2.39 -11.88 16.10
N ALA A 346 -3.46 -12.44 16.67
CA ALA A 346 -4.79 -11.85 16.76
C ALA A 346 -5.41 -12.02 18.16
N PHE A 347 -6.70 -11.73 18.25
CA PHE A 347 -7.51 -11.77 19.48
C PHE A 347 -8.30 -13.06 19.60
#